data_AF-A0ABD3Q010-F1
#
_entry.id   AF-A0ABD3Q010-F1
#
_cell.length_a   1.000
_cell.length_b   1.000
_cell.length_c   1.000
_cell.angle_alpha   90.00
_cell.angle_beta   90.00
_cell.angle_gamma   90.00
#
_symmetry.space_group_name_H-M   'P 1'
#
loop_
_entity.id
_entity.type
_entity.pdbx_description
1 polymer ?
#
loop_
_entity_poly.entity_id
_entity_poly.type
_entity_poly.pdbx_seq_one_letter_code
_entity_poly.pdbx_strand_id
1 'polypeptide(L)'
;MARHCSSRLRALLTVWSSFVTAFYVTPRQRYRFVLFQAIDNPIDNSNPNESSSSWHFLPNTLITQNTDDILHGCDAVVTTLDAHNAITKRDCWLRSIDAMTSNDIKSLIDTSLEHAAMPPKEALTAIVATHRWAANFVRPLQLCPWAGSSLDTDGAIRYWVVLFDASNVMESEEIFDEMERVLGQAGRHLEQIASVGTNPIDAAAAISFVILAPMNADMLMFPDFESFHEFFLDLEDRLLDECDTYWDNFDDHNDVAQNESDIPDECKITLAAFHPDWRFNTKNSDSSIESTSAIDYEKRTPYPTISIVMSSVIDALIDPDAEQSEDGSSSVVTNRIAASNEKTLCKLGVDRLKEMYKSKVICPMPGKKLD
;
A
#
# COMPACT_ATOMS: atom_id res chain seq x y z
N MET A 1 -22.14 21.75 38.86
CA MET A 1 -21.86 22.10 37.45
C MET A 1 -20.56 21.40 37.07
N ALA A 2 -20.44 20.10 36.83
CA ALA A 2 -21.31 19.07 36.25
C ALA A 2 -21.70 19.37 34.78
N ARG A 3 -20.77 19.15 33.85
CA ARG A 3 -21.06 18.68 32.51
C ARG A 3 -20.06 17.58 32.18
N HIS A 4 -20.58 16.36 32.30
CA HIS A 4 -20.14 15.17 31.61
C HIS A 4 -20.16 15.42 30.10
N CYS A 5 -19.07 15.07 29.40
CA CYS A 5 -19.18 14.51 28.06
C CYS A 5 -18.12 13.41 27.88
N SER A 6 -18.50 12.41 27.11
CA SER A 6 -18.01 11.03 27.09
C SER A 6 -16.63 10.89 26.43
N SER A 7 -15.64 10.35 27.16
CA SER A 7 -14.32 9.97 26.63
C SER A 7 -14.06 8.46 26.79
N ARG A 8 -15.11 7.65 26.56
CA ARG A 8 -14.99 6.18 26.51
C ARG A 8 -14.90 5.74 25.06
N LEU A 9 -13.93 4.85 24.81
CA LEU A 9 -13.58 4.15 23.56
C LEU A 9 -12.75 4.92 22.53
N ARG A 10 -11.42 4.92 22.72
CA ARG A 10 -10.39 4.60 21.70
C ARG A 10 -9.02 4.72 22.37
N ALA A 11 -8.72 3.72 23.19
CA ALA A 11 -7.39 3.48 23.77
C ALA A 11 -7.28 1.98 24.05
N LEU A 12 -7.25 1.18 22.99
CA LEU A 12 -7.06 -0.27 23.05
C LEU A 12 -6.15 -0.76 21.91
N LEU A 13 -4.99 -0.12 21.75
CA LEU A 13 -3.85 -0.68 21.01
C LEU A 13 -2.54 -0.70 21.81
N THR A 14 -2.65 -0.63 23.14
CA THR A 14 -1.51 -0.88 24.03
C THR A 14 -1.99 -1.74 25.20
N VAL A 15 -1.32 -2.88 25.40
CA VAL A 15 -1.40 -3.86 26.53
C VAL A 15 -2.01 -5.24 26.18
N TRP A 16 -1.12 -6.12 25.72
CA TRP A 16 -0.84 -7.49 26.21
C TRP A 16 -1.86 -8.64 26.11
N SER A 17 -1.39 -9.71 25.44
CA SER A 17 -1.08 -11.02 26.06
C SER A 17 -1.89 -11.43 27.30
N SER A 18 -2.91 -12.30 27.11
CA SER A 18 -3.16 -13.50 27.95
C SER A 18 -4.39 -14.31 27.46
N PHE A 19 -4.16 -15.60 27.21
CA PHE A 19 -5.07 -16.76 27.39
C PHE A 19 -6.52 -16.71 26.86
N VAL A 20 -6.90 -17.65 25.98
CA VAL A 20 -7.51 -18.96 26.34
C VAL A 20 -7.78 -19.82 25.09
N THR A 21 -7.41 -21.08 25.27
CA THR A 21 -7.62 -22.32 24.52
C THR A 21 -9.09 -22.66 24.20
N ALA A 22 -9.38 -23.24 23.01
CA ALA A 22 -9.91 -24.62 22.82
C ALA A 22 -10.91 -24.83 21.65
N PHE A 23 -10.64 -25.89 20.86
CA PHE A 23 -11.56 -26.74 20.04
C PHE A 23 -12.24 -26.13 18.78
N TYR A 24 -12.53 -26.81 17.64
CA TYR A 24 -12.44 -28.20 17.14
C TYR A 24 -12.40 -28.17 15.58
N VAL A 25 -11.59 -29.05 14.97
CA VAL A 25 -11.72 -29.82 13.68
C VAL A 25 -12.21 -29.20 12.35
N THR A 26 -11.40 -29.47 11.31
CA THR A 26 -11.49 -29.23 9.84
C THR A 26 -12.63 -30.01 9.11
N PRO A 27 -12.94 -29.77 7.80
CA PRO A 27 -12.14 -30.36 6.70
C PRO A 27 -12.01 -29.55 5.38
N ARG A 28 -10.77 -29.57 4.85
CA ARG A 28 -10.34 -29.73 3.43
C ARG A 28 -11.08 -28.97 2.31
N GLN A 29 -10.35 -28.06 1.66
CA GLN A 29 -10.43 -27.88 0.21
C GLN A 29 -9.08 -28.18 -0.45
N ARG A 30 -9.13 -29.01 -1.51
CA ARG A 30 -8.01 -29.34 -2.40
C ARG A 30 -7.98 -28.27 -3.50
N TYR A 31 -6.92 -27.48 -3.57
CA TYR A 31 -6.62 -26.71 -4.79
C TYR A 31 -5.52 -27.41 -5.58
N ARG A 32 -5.81 -27.61 -6.87
CA ARG A 32 -4.85 -28.04 -7.89
C ARG A 32 -3.77 -26.97 -8.02
N PHE A 33 -2.52 -27.36 -7.94
CA PHE A 33 -1.40 -26.53 -8.36
C PHE A 33 -1.48 -26.32 -9.87
N VAL A 34 -1.82 -25.10 -10.30
CA VAL A 34 -1.45 -24.60 -11.62
C VAL A 34 -0.14 -23.85 -11.42
N LEU A 35 0.92 -24.39 -12.02
CA LEU A 35 2.24 -23.78 -12.03
C LEU A 35 2.19 -22.58 -12.98
N PHE A 36 2.08 -21.36 -12.46
CA PHE A 36 2.12 -20.14 -13.27
C PHE A 36 3.55 -19.70 -13.53
N GLN A 37 3.92 -19.71 -14.83
CA GLN A 37 5.04 -18.98 -15.42
C GLN A 37 4.54 -17.60 -15.88
N ALA A 38 4.54 -16.63 -14.97
CA ALA A 38 4.43 -15.20 -15.26
C ALA A 38 4.94 -14.56 -13.96
N ILE A 39 6.20 -14.19 -13.84
CA ILE A 39 6.68 -12.81 -13.95
C ILE A 39 8.23 -12.80 -14.12
N ASP A 40 8.84 -13.97 -14.28
CA ASP A 40 10.31 -14.10 -14.35
C ASP A 40 10.86 -14.01 -15.78
N ASN A 41 10.10 -13.64 -16.81
CA ASN A 41 10.72 -13.40 -18.13
C ASN A 41 11.23 -11.95 -18.20
N PRO A 42 12.54 -11.70 -18.45
CA PRO A 42 12.92 -10.45 -19.08
C PRO A 42 12.07 -10.33 -20.33
N ILE A 43 11.52 -9.15 -20.56
CA ILE A 43 10.69 -8.77 -21.71
C ILE A 43 11.21 -9.48 -22.96
N ASP A 44 10.58 -10.60 -23.32
CA ASP A 44 10.91 -11.34 -24.53
C ASP A 44 10.00 -10.74 -25.59
N ASN A 45 10.52 -9.74 -26.31
CA ASN A 45 9.85 -8.93 -27.35
C ASN A 45 9.28 -9.74 -28.54
N SER A 46 9.10 -11.04 -28.40
CA SER A 46 8.68 -11.95 -29.48
C SER A 46 7.19 -12.32 -29.46
N ASN A 47 6.41 -11.87 -28.48
CA ASN A 47 4.96 -12.12 -28.43
C ASN A 47 4.15 -10.84 -28.73
N PRO A 48 3.63 -10.65 -29.95
CA PRO A 48 2.96 -9.41 -30.37
C PRO A 48 1.58 -9.15 -29.70
N ASN A 49 1.16 -10.01 -28.77
CA ASN A 49 -0.03 -9.86 -27.95
C ASN A 49 0.27 -9.60 -26.46
N GLU A 50 1.54 -9.44 -26.07
CA GLU A 50 1.86 -8.94 -24.73
C GLU A 50 1.42 -7.49 -24.60
N SER A 51 0.74 -7.19 -23.48
CA SER A 51 0.21 -5.86 -23.20
C SER A 51 1.33 -4.82 -23.34
N SER A 52 1.09 -3.83 -24.19
CA SER A 52 2.07 -2.82 -24.58
C SER A 52 2.25 -1.78 -23.46
N SER A 53 2.60 -2.23 -22.26
CA SER A 53 2.91 -1.31 -21.17
C SER A 53 4.10 -0.45 -21.59
N SER A 54 3.96 0.86 -21.43
CA SER A 54 4.98 1.81 -21.87
C SER A 54 5.19 2.86 -20.80
N TRP A 55 6.46 3.17 -20.54
CA TRP A 55 6.84 4.24 -19.64
C TRP A 55 6.87 5.57 -20.38
N HIS A 56 6.42 6.61 -19.69
CA HIS A 56 6.36 7.97 -20.19
C HIS A 56 6.91 8.91 -19.14
N PHE A 57 7.70 9.89 -19.56
CA PHE A 57 8.18 10.95 -18.69
C PHE A 57 7.24 12.15 -18.76
N LEU A 58 6.76 12.60 -17.60
CA LEU A 58 5.89 13.76 -17.47
C LEU A 58 6.57 14.83 -16.61
N PRO A 59 6.99 15.97 -17.20
CA PRO A 59 7.50 17.10 -16.44
C PRO A 59 6.47 17.61 -15.44
N ASN A 60 6.90 18.02 -14.24
CA ASN A 60 6.02 18.57 -13.19
C ASN A 60 5.05 19.64 -13.69
N THR A 61 5.48 20.47 -14.64
CA THR A 61 4.70 21.57 -15.19
C THR A 61 3.41 21.13 -15.89
N LEU A 62 3.32 19.86 -16.27
CA LEU A 62 2.15 19.29 -16.94
C LEU A 62 1.21 18.53 -16.00
N ILE A 63 1.62 18.30 -14.74
CA ILE A 63 0.75 17.73 -13.72
C ILE A 63 -0.22 18.82 -13.26
N THR A 64 -1.28 19.01 -14.04
CA THR A 64 -2.38 19.94 -13.79
C THR A 64 -3.64 19.16 -13.39
N GLN A 65 -4.72 19.86 -13.03
CA GLN A 65 -5.97 19.26 -12.53
C GLN A 65 -6.63 18.21 -13.45
N ASN A 66 -6.19 18.06 -14.70
CA ASN A 66 -6.70 17.05 -15.63
C ASN A 66 -5.88 15.74 -15.65
N THR A 67 -4.92 15.55 -14.73
CA THR A 67 -4.13 14.31 -14.72
C THR A 67 -4.90 13.08 -14.27
N ASP A 68 -6.01 13.24 -13.56
CA ASP A 68 -6.72 12.11 -12.95
C ASP A 68 -7.21 11.10 -14.01
N ASP A 69 -7.73 11.58 -15.14
CA ASP A 69 -8.16 10.72 -16.26
C ASP A 69 -7.01 9.90 -16.86
N ILE A 70 -5.79 10.47 -16.87
CA ILE A 70 -4.59 9.81 -17.38
C ILE A 70 -4.11 8.75 -16.40
N LEU A 71 -4.10 9.10 -15.11
CA LEU A 71 -3.66 8.22 -14.04
C LEU A 71 -4.52 6.95 -13.98
N HIS A 72 -5.82 7.05 -14.31
CA HIS A 72 -6.74 5.91 -14.44
C HIS A 72 -6.18 4.78 -15.33
N GLY A 73 -5.51 5.15 -16.42
CA GLY A 73 -4.92 4.21 -17.36
C GLY A 73 -3.50 3.76 -17.01
N CYS A 74 -2.99 4.12 -15.83
CA CYS A 74 -1.64 3.82 -15.38
C CYS A 74 -1.63 2.78 -14.25
N ASP A 75 -0.67 1.86 -14.28
CA ASP A 75 -0.43 0.90 -13.18
C ASP A 75 0.78 1.22 -12.32
N ALA A 76 1.65 2.13 -12.77
CA ALA A 76 2.75 2.62 -11.98
C ALA A 76 2.98 4.13 -12.19
N VAL A 77 3.26 4.82 -11.08
CA VAL A 77 3.64 6.23 -11.02
C VAL A 77 4.93 6.32 -10.21
N VAL A 78 5.93 7.00 -10.73
CA VAL A 78 7.21 7.24 -10.05
C VAL A 78 7.40 8.74 -9.93
N THR A 79 7.64 9.23 -8.72
CA THR A 79 7.95 10.62 -8.44
C THR A 79 9.33 10.69 -7.81
N THR A 80 10.19 11.56 -8.31
CA THR A 80 11.49 11.82 -7.69
C THR A 80 11.47 13.14 -6.93
N LEU A 81 12.01 13.09 -5.71
CA LEU A 81 12.23 14.24 -4.86
C LEU A 81 13.69 14.70 -5.01
N ASP A 82 13.89 15.85 -5.66
CA ASP A 82 15.20 16.50 -5.75
C ASP A 82 15.38 17.46 -4.57
N ALA A 83 16.22 17.05 -3.63
CA ALA A 83 16.57 17.79 -2.43
C ALA A 83 17.14 19.19 -2.69
N HIS A 84 17.75 19.44 -3.86
CA HIS A 84 18.29 20.77 -4.19
C HIS A 84 17.22 21.74 -4.68
N ASN A 85 16.02 21.25 -5.01
CA ASN A 85 14.98 22.05 -5.64
C ASN A 85 13.56 21.50 -5.41
N ALA A 86 13.28 21.03 -4.18
CA ALA A 86 12.07 20.27 -3.82
C ALA A 86 10.75 20.95 -4.25
N ILE A 87 10.75 22.29 -4.34
CA ILE A 87 9.56 23.06 -4.74
C ILE A 87 9.39 23.13 -6.27
N THR A 88 10.47 23.12 -7.06
CA THR A 88 10.38 23.49 -8.50
C THR A 88 10.58 22.33 -9.47
N LYS A 89 11.20 21.21 -9.07
CA LYS A 89 11.49 20.12 -9.99
C LYS A 89 11.10 18.75 -9.42
N ARG A 90 9.86 18.33 -9.68
CA ARG A 90 9.41 16.95 -9.52
C ARG A 90 9.39 16.26 -10.88
N ASP A 91 10.31 15.35 -11.10
CA ASP A 91 10.29 14.52 -12.28
C ASP A 91 9.33 13.34 -12.03
N CYS A 92 8.44 13.06 -12.98
CA CYS A 92 7.42 12.02 -12.87
C CYS A 92 7.49 11.05 -14.05
N TRP A 93 7.32 9.76 -13.77
CA TRP A 93 7.18 8.73 -14.80
C TRP A 93 5.87 7.96 -14.59
N LEU A 94 5.18 7.71 -15.69
CA LEU A 94 3.92 6.98 -15.73
C LEU A 94 4.09 5.72 -16.56
N ARG A 95 3.61 4.57 -16.08
CA ARG A 95 3.49 3.35 -16.88
C ARG A 95 2.03 3.15 -17.27
N SER A 96 1.75 3.25 -18.58
CA SER A 96 0.42 2.99 -19.12
C SER A 96 0.13 1.49 -19.16
N ILE A 97 -1.11 1.10 -18.88
CA ILE A 97 -1.57 -0.29 -18.95
C ILE A 97 -1.86 -0.71 -20.39
N ASP A 98 -2.40 0.23 -21.17
CA ASP A 98 -2.84 -0.02 -22.54
C ASP A 98 -2.34 1.04 -23.53
N ALA A 99 -2.53 0.76 -24.82
CA ALA A 99 -2.10 1.61 -25.91
C ALA A 99 -2.92 2.91 -26.01
N MET A 100 -4.18 2.93 -25.57
CA MET A 100 -5.02 4.12 -25.60
C MET A 100 -4.47 5.16 -24.62
N THR A 101 -4.26 4.77 -23.36
CA THR A 101 -3.63 5.65 -22.37
C THR A 101 -2.22 6.06 -22.80
N SER A 102 -1.44 5.15 -23.39
CA SER A 102 -0.13 5.48 -23.94
C SER A 102 -0.20 6.62 -24.98
N ASN A 103 -1.21 6.60 -25.85
CA ASN A 103 -1.41 7.64 -26.86
C ASN A 103 -1.93 8.95 -26.24
N ASP A 104 -2.81 8.86 -25.25
CA ASP A 104 -3.31 10.03 -24.52
C ASP A 104 -2.16 10.76 -23.81
N ILE A 105 -1.27 10.02 -23.13
CA ILE A 105 -0.06 10.58 -22.50
C ILE A 105 0.86 11.23 -23.55
N LYS A 106 1.13 10.53 -24.66
CA LYS A 106 1.96 11.07 -25.75
C LYS A 106 1.40 12.34 -26.37
N SER A 107 0.07 12.50 -26.39
CA SER A 107 -0.57 13.71 -26.92
C SER A 107 -0.34 14.94 -26.03
N LEU A 108 -0.01 14.72 -24.75
CA LEU A 108 0.24 15.77 -23.75
C LEU A 108 1.71 16.14 -23.64
N ILE A 109 2.61 15.19 -23.94
CA ILE A 109 4.05 15.42 -23.90
C ILE A 109 4.48 16.14 -25.18
N ASP A 110 5.15 17.28 -25.04
CA ASP A 110 5.83 17.90 -26.17
C ASP A 110 6.94 16.97 -26.66
N THR A 111 6.86 16.59 -27.94
CA THR A 111 7.83 15.74 -28.67
C THR A 111 9.29 16.16 -28.52
N SER A 112 9.58 17.38 -28.07
CA SER A 112 10.93 17.88 -27.81
C SER A 112 11.61 17.25 -26.57
N LEU A 113 10.87 16.57 -25.67
CA LEU A 113 11.35 16.10 -24.36
C LEU A 113 11.52 14.57 -24.23
N GLU A 114 11.66 13.82 -25.33
CA GLU A 114 11.76 12.33 -25.34
C GLU A 114 12.97 11.72 -24.57
N HIS A 115 13.75 12.50 -23.83
CA HIS A 115 15.10 12.12 -23.40
C HIS A 115 15.18 11.16 -22.19
N ALA A 116 14.08 10.78 -21.55
CA ALA A 116 14.09 9.77 -20.48
C ALA A 116 12.82 8.91 -20.46
N ALA A 117 12.60 8.10 -21.49
CA ALA A 117 11.44 7.21 -21.54
C ALA A 117 11.39 6.20 -20.37
N MET A 118 12.51 5.89 -19.71
CA MET A 118 12.56 4.94 -18.60
C MET A 118 12.70 5.63 -17.24
N PRO A 119 12.00 5.15 -16.19
CA PRO A 119 12.19 5.61 -14.83
C PRO A 119 13.56 5.16 -14.28
N PRO A 120 14.03 5.75 -13.17
CA PRO A 120 15.22 5.29 -12.48
C PRO A 120 15.12 3.79 -12.11
N LYS A 121 16.25 3.07 -12.20
CA LYS A 121 16.31 1.62 -11.96
C LYS A 121 15.88 1.22 -10.54
N GLU A 122 16.04 2.12 -9.59
CA GLU A 122 15.66 1.96 -8.19
C GLU A 122 14.15 1.83 -8.05
N ALA A 123 13.37 2.63 -8.79
CA ALA A 123 11.91 2.50 -8.78
C ALA A 123 11.46 1.17 -9.38
N LEU A 124 12.08 0.75 -10.50
CA LEU A 124 11.79 -0.56 -11.09
C LEU A 124 12.12 -1.70 -10.11
N THR A 125 13.25 -1.59 -9.41
CA THR A 125 13.66 -2.56 -8.40
C THR A 125 12.64 -2.62 -7.26
N ALA A 126 12.17 -1.46 -6.78
CA ALA A 126 11.18 -1.36 -5.72
C ALA A 126 9.83 -1.99 -6.12
N ILE A 127 9.33 -1.67 -7.31
CA ILE A 127 8.10 -2.25 -7.86
C ILE A 127 8.22 -3.78 -7.95
N VAL A 128 9.29 -4.28 -8.55
CA VAL A 128 9.51 -5.73 -8.74
C VAL A 128 9.66 -6.44 -7.39
N ALA A 129 10.38 -5.85 -6.43
CA ALA A 129 10.54 -6.42 -5.10
C ALA A 129 9.20 -6.48 -4.33
N THR A 130 8.41 -5.40 -4.35
CA THR A 130 7.09 -5.35 -3.70
C THR A 130 6.10 -6.32 -4.37
N HIS A 131 6.09 -6.41 -5.70
CA HIS A 131 5.28 -7.40 -6.42
C HIS A 131 5.68 -8.84 -6.02
N ARG A 132 6.99 -9.12 -5.99
CA ARG A 132 7.52 -10.44 -5.61
C ARG A 132 7.18 -10.79 -4.15
N TRP A 133 7.26 -9.82 -3.24
CA TRP A 133 6.82 -9.97 -1.85
C TRP A 133 5.35 -10.39 -1.77
N ALA A 134 4.46 -9.66 -2.46
CA ALA A 134 3.04 -9.99 -2.51
C ALA A 134 2.81 -11.41 -3.08
N ALA A 135 3.47 -11.73 -4.20
CA ALA A 135 3.26 -12.98 -4.93
C ALA A 135 3.83 -14.23 -4.25
N ASN A 136 5.00 -14.11 -3.60
CA ASN A 136 5.78 -15.25 -3.13
C ASN A 136 5.80 -15.39 -1.60
N PHE A 137 5.38 -14.35 -0.87
CA PHE A 137 5.33 -14.36 0.59
C PHE A 137 3.91 -14.15 1.10
N VAL A 138 3.27 -13.03 0.76
CA VAL A 138 1.94 -12.67 1.27
C VAL A 138 0.85 -13.65 0.82
N ARG A 139 0.70 -13.87 -0.49
CA ARG A 139 -0.32 -14.76 -1.06
C ARG A 139 -0.17 -16.22 -0.60
N PRO A 140 1.03 -16.87 -0.67
CA PRO A 140 1.17 -18.26 -0.25
C PRO A 140 0.95 -18.49 1.25
N LEU A 141 1.19 -17.47 2.06
CA LEU A 141 0.94 -17.50 3.51
C LEU A 141 -0.45 -16.98 3.89
N GLN A 142 -1.24 -16.51 2.93
CA GLN A 142 -2.59 -15.96 3.13
C GLN A 142 -2.61 -14.82 4.17
N LEU A 143 -1.57 -13.97 4.18
CA LEU A 143 -1.44 -12.88 5.16
C LEU A 143 -2.35 -11.69 4.87
N CYS A 144 -2.85 -11.60 3.63
CA CYS A 144 -3.69 -10.52 3.14
C CYS A 144 -4.79 -11.12 2.25
N PRO A 145 -6.08 -10.88 2.54
CA PRO A 145 -7.18 -11.43 1.75
C PRO A 145 -7.23 -10.87 0.33
N TRP A 146 -6.79 -9.62 0.12
CA TRP A 146 -6.76 -8.98 -1.20
C TRP A 146 -5.68 -9.56 -2.12
N ALA A 147 -4.52 -9.95 -1.57
CA ALA A 147 -3.34 -10.28 -2.37
C ALA A 147 -3.59 -11.34 -3.45
N GLY A 148 -4.41 -12.36 -3.18
CA GLY A 148 -4.77 -13.36 -4.19
C GLY A 148 -5.53 -12.75 -5.36
N SER A 149 -6.68 -12.14 -5.08
CA SER A 149 -7.54 -11.51 -6.08
C SER A 149 -6.82 -10.41 -6.86
N SER A 150 -6.01 -9.58 -6.18
CA SER A 150 -5.23 -8.52 -6.81
C SER A 150 -4.19 -9.05 -7.80
N LEU A 151 -3.49 -10.14 -7.44
CA LEU A 151 -2.46 -10.74 -8.31
C LEU A 151 -3.06 -11.48 -9.50
N ASP A 152 -4.29 -11.97 -9.37
CA ASP A 152 -4.98 -12.73 -10.40
C ASP A 152 -5.82 -11.82 -11.33
N THR A 153 -5.91 -10.52 -11.02
CA THR A 153 -6.67 -9.52 -11.79
C THR A 153 -5.74 -8.51 -12.45
N ASP A 154 -5.67 -8.53 -13.77
CA ASP A 154 -4.82 -7.61 -14.54
C ASP A 154 -5.17 -6.14 -14.24
N GLY A 155 -4.14 -5.35 -13.91
CA GLY A 155 -4.30 -3.94 -13.55
C GLY A 155 -4.83 -3.67 -12.14
N ALA A 156 -5.16 -4.69 -11.34
CA ALA A 156 -5.69 -4.46 -9.99
C ALA A 156 -4.64 -3.96 -8.98
N ILE A 157 -3.36 -4.21 -9.23
CA ILE A 157 -2.27 -3.67 -8.42
C ILE A 157 -1.74 -2.39 -9.05
N ARG A 158 -1.72 -1.31 -8.25
CA ARG A 158 -1.12 -0.03 -8.62
C ARG A 158 0.12 0.26 -7.79
N TYR A 159 1.15 0.81 -8.41
CA TYR A 159 2.40 1.18 -7.74
C TYR A 159 2.61 2.68 -7.77
N TRP A 160 2.96 3.25 -6.62
CA TRP A 160 3.29 4.65 -6.45
C TRP A 160 4.63 4.72 -5.75
N VAL A 161 5.69 5.10 -6.47
CA VAL A 161 7.04 5.11 -5.92
C VAL A 161 7.49 6.54 -5.68
N VAL A 162 7.87 6.84 -4.45
CA VAL A 162 8.57 8.08 -4.08
C VAL A 162 10.05 7.76 -4.01
N LEU A 163 10.81 8.30 -4.95
CA LEU A 163 12.26 8.22 -4.98
C LEU A 163 12.87 9.43 -4.29
N PHE A 164 13.76 9.21 -3.34
CA PHE A 164 14.45 10.28 -2.62
C PHE A 164 15.96 10.06 -2.64
N ASP A 165 16.73 11.15 -2.63
CA ASP A 165 18.17 11.07 -2.51
C ASP A 165 18.58 11.06 -1.03
N ALA A 166 18.84 9.87 -0.50
CA ALA A 166 19.30 9.67 0.86
C ALA A 166 20.67 10.33 1.16
N SER A 167 21.45 10.67 0.12
CA SER A 167 22.75 11.33 0.29
C SER A 167 22.64 12.82 0.60
N ASN A 168 21.49 13.41 0.28
CA ASN A 168 21.22 14.77 0.65
C ASN A 168 20.59 14.78 2.05
N VAL A 169 20.98 15.75 2.87
CA VAL A 169 20.36 16.00 4.17
C VAL A 169 19.02 16.68 3.91
N MET A 170 18.12 15.98 3.23
CA MET A 170 16.71 16.33 3.27
C MET A 170 16.25 16.12 4.70
N GLU A 171 15.49 17.06 5.20
CA GLU A 171 14.75 16.85 6.43
C GLU A 171 13.72 15.75 6.15
N SER A 172 13.60 14.78 7.07
CA SER A 172 12.65 13.66 6.95
C SER A 172 11.22 14.12 6.67
N GLU A 173 10.88 15.32 7.13
CA GLU A 173 9.61 16.00 6.92
C GLU A 173 9.26 16.17 5.43
N GLU A 174 10.19 16.66 4.59
CA GLU A 174 9.90 16.86 3.16
C GLU A 174 9.61 15.55 2.42
N ILE A 175 10.24 14.45 2.84
CA ILE A 175 10.01 13.12 2.29
C ILE A 175 8.63 12.61 2.70
N PHE A 176 8.24 12.82 3.95
CA PHE A 176 6.93 12.41 4.47
C PHE A 176 5.78 13.25 3.91
N ASP A 177 5.97 14.56 3.75
CA ASP A 177 5.03 15.45 3.06
C ASP A 177 4.75 14.98 1.62
N GLU A 178 5.81 14.62 0.90
CA GLU A 178 5.68 14.11 -0.47
C GLU A 178 5.02 12.72 -0.49
N MET A 179 5.34 11.86 0.48
CA MET A 179 4.70 10.55 0.61
C MET A 179 3.20 10.68 0.91
N GLU A 180 2.80 11.58 1.81
CA GLU A 180 1.41 11.90 2.11
C GLU A 180 0.66 12.44 0.89
N ARG A 181 1.28 13.37 0.16
CA ARG A 181 0.72 13.91 -1.08
C ARG A 181 0.45 12.79 -2.10
N VAL A 182 1.39 11.86 -2.25
CA VAL A 182 1.25 10.69 -3.13
C VAL A 182 0.21 9.70 -2.61
N LEU A 183 0.09 9.51 -1.29
CA LEU A 183 -0.96 8.70 -0.66
C LEU A 183 -2.35 9.23 -0.99
N GLY A 184 -2.56 10.55 -0.88
CA GLY A 184 -3.83 11.17 -1.24
C GLY A 184 -4.18 10.99 -2.73
N GLN A 185 -3.20 11.05 -3.62
CA GLN A 185 -3.40 10.75 -5.05
C GLN A 185 -3.71 9.27 -5.29
N ALA A 186 -2.99 8.37 -4.63
CA ALA A 186 -3.17 6.94 -4.74
C ALA A 186 -4.54 6.48 -4.22
N GLY A 187 -5.03 7.09 -3.14
CA GLY A 187 -6.36 6.86 -2.59
C GLY A 187 -7.47 7.27 -3.56
N ARG A 188 -7.45 8.51 -4.07
CA ARG A 188 -8.43 8.98 -5.07
C ARG A 188 -8.44 8.11 -6.33
N HIS A 189 -7.25 7.72 -6.79
CA HIS A 189 -7.15 6.86 -7.96
C HIS A 189 -7.71 5.45 -7.70
N LEU A 190 -7.47 4.89 -6.50
CA LEU A 190 -8.05 3.60 -6.10
C LEU A 190 -9.59 3.66 -6.11
N GLU A 191 -10.17 4.73 -5.57
CA GLU A 191 -11.62 4.95 -5.61
C GLU A 191 -12.15 5.03 -7.04
N GLN A 192 -11.47 5.76 -7.92
CA GLN A 192 -11.86 5.89 -9.33
C GLN A 192 -11.86 4.54 -10.03
N ILE A 193 -10.79 3.74 -9.95
CA ILE A 193 -10.74 2.43 -10.64
C ILE A 193 -11.77 1.44 -10.08
N ALA A 194 -12.21 1.61 -8.83
CA ALA A 194 -13.21 0.77 -8.19
C ALA A 194 -14.66 1.21 -8.50
N SER A 195 -14.91 2.48 -8.82
CA SER A 195 -16.26 3.05 -8.92
C SER A 195 -16.62 3.64 -10.29
N VAL A 196 -15.65 4.14 -11.05
CA VAL A 196 -15.84 4.91 -12.28
C VAL A 196 -14.92 4.40 -13.37
N GLY A 197 -15.48 3.74 -14.39
CA GLY A 197 -14.70 3.31 -15.55
C GLY A 197 -15.52 2.50 -16.54
N THR A 198 -14.99 2.35 -17.76
CA THR A 198 -15.56 1.43 -18.77
C THR A 198 -15.33 -0.03 -18.41
N ASN A 199 -14.32 -0.31 -17.58
CA ASN A 199 -14.00 -1.62 -17.01
C ASN A 199 -13.58 -1.45 -15.54
N PRO A 200 -14.52 -1.21 -14.61
CA PRO A 200 -14.18 -1.05 -13.20
C PRO A 200 -13.53 -2.33 -12.68
N ILE A 201 -12.47 -2.17 -11.90
CA ILE A 201 -11.82 -3.27 -11.18
C ILE A 201 -12.63 -3.52 -9.92
N ASP A 202 -12.91 -4.79 -9.62
CA ASP A 202 -13.58 -5.15 -8.37
C ASP A 202 -12.81 -4.55 -7.19
N ALA A 203 -13.50 -3.78 -6.33
CA ALA A 203 -12.93 -3.20 -5.13
C ALA A 203 -12.21 -4.26 -4.28
N ALA A 204 -12.70 -5.50 -4.26
CA ALA A 204 -12.11 -6.62 -3.54
C ALA A 204 -10.79 -7.13 -4.14
N ALA A 205 -10.48 -6.75 -5.38
CA ALA A 205 -9.22 -7.03 -6.05
C ALA A 205 -8.29 -5.81 -6.07
N ALA A 206 -8.81 -4.58 -6.05
CA ALA A 206 -8.00 -3.38 -6.19
C ALA A 206 -7.10 -3.11 -4.96
N ILE A 207 -5.80 -2.87 -5.20
CA ILE A 207 -4.83 -2.49 -4.16
C ILE A 207 -3.79 -1.52 -4.74
N SER A 208 -3.52 -0.45 -4.00
CA SER A 208 -2.42 0.48 -4.31
C SER A 208 -1.29 0.31 -3.31
N PHE A 209 -0.05 0.28 -3.77
CA PHE A 209 1.14 0.32 -2.91
C PHE A 209 1.85 1.66 -3.10
N VAL A 210 1.99 2.43 -2.03
CA VAL A 210 2.88 3.60 -1.97
C VAL A 210 4.20 3.17 -1.35
N ILE A 211 5.27 3.24 -2.12
CA ILE A 211 6.59 2.69 -1.82
C ILE A 211 7.60 3.83 -1.72
N LEU A 212 8.32 3.90 -0.62
CA LEU A 212 9.41 4.84 -0.45
C LEU A 212 10.75 4.14 -0.75
N ALA A 213 11.49 4.63 -1.74
CA ALA A 213 12.73 3.98 -2.19
C ALA A 213 13.88 4.97 -2.36
N PRO A 214 15.10 4.66 -1.86
CA PRO A 214 16.25 5.54 -2.05
C PRO A 214 16.76 5.45 -3.49
N MET A 215 17.23 6.57 -4.04
CA MET A 215 17.95 6.61 -5.32
C MET A 215 19.31 5.90 -5.26
N ASN A 216 19.85 5.70 -4.06
CA ASN A 216 21.14 5.06 -3.85
C ASN A 216 20.97 3.81 -2.99
N ALA A 217 21.11 2.63 -3.61
CA ALA A 217 20.90 1.34 -2.95
C ALA A 217 21.91 1.03 -1.82
N ASP A 218 23.05 1.72 -1.78
CA ASP A 218 24.11 1.53 -0.78
C ASP A 218 23.82 2.26 0.55
N MET A 219 22.78 3.09 0.61
CA MET A 219 22.40 3.79 1.83
C MET A 219 21.65 2.88 2.80
N LEU A 220 21.93 3.06 4.09
CA LEU A 220 21.16 2.44 5.19
C LEU A 220 19.68 2.74 5.00
N MET A 221 18.82 1.80 5.41
CA MET A 221 17.37 1.94 5.25
C MET A 221 16.89 3.21 5.95
N PHE A 222 16.61 4.21 5.12
CA PHE A 222 15.94 5.44 5.49
C PHE A 222 14.55 5.43 4.83
N PRO A 223 13.52 5.97 5.50
CA PRO A 223 13.49 6.32 6.92
C PRO A 223 13.75 5.09 7.79
N ASP A 224 14.24 5.32 9.01
CA ASP A 224 14.26 4.27 10.01
C ASP A 224 12.82 3.87 10.40
N PHE A 225 12.70 2.73 11.06
CA PHE A 225 11.39 2.17 11.42
C PHE A 225 10.60 3.11 12.33
N GLU A 226 11.25 3.69 13.33
CA GLU A 226 10.61 4.56 14.31
C GLU A 226 10.03 5.81 13.64
N SER A 227 10.83 6.52 12.84
CA SER A 227 10.37 7.71 12.09
C SER A 227 9.21 7.39 11.15
N PHE A 228 9.30 6.28 10.40
CA PHE A 228 8.23 5.86 9.49
C PHE A 228 6.94 5.46 10.24
N HIS A 229 7.07 4.79 11.38
CA HIS A 229 5.95 4.38 12.20
C HIS A 229 5.26 5.59 12.85
N GLU A 230 6.01 6.58 13.33
CA GLU A 230 5.45 7.81 13.88
C GLU A 230 4.68 8.59 12.80
N PHE A 231 5.27 8.74 11.61
CA PHE A 231 4.58 9.31 10.45
C PHE A 231 3.26 8.59 10.14
N PHE A 232 3.27 7.26 10.13
CA PHE A 232 2.06 6.49 9.83
C PHE A 232 0.97 6.66 10.90
N LEU A 233 1.34 6.71 12.19
CA LEU A 233 0.37 6.95 13.26
C LEU A 233 -0.26 8.34 13.13
N ASP A 234 0.54 9.37 12.88
CA ASP A 234 0.02 10.73 12.65
C ASP A 234 -0.92 10.78 11.44
N LEU A 235 -0.56 10.10 10.35
CA LEU A 235 -1.40 9.99 9.17
C LEU A 235 -2.73 9.27 9.46
N GLU A 236 -2.70 8.15 10.19
CA GLU A 236 -3.90 7.40 10.58
C GLU A 236 -4.80 8.25 11.48
N ASP A 237 -4.23 8.89 12.50
CA ASP A 237 -4.95 9.78 13.41
C ASP A 237 -5.60 10.94 12.65
N ARG A 238 -4.87 11.61 11.73
CA ARG A 238 -5.44 12.70 10.92
C ARG A 238 -6.51 12.23 9.95
N LEU A 239 -6.35 11.09 9.30
CA LEU A 239 -7.39 10.56 8.40
C LEU A 239 -8.66 10.19 9.17
N LEU A 240 -8.53 9.71 10.41
CA LEU A 240 -9.67 9.44 11.28
C LEU A 240 -10.28 10.74 11.83
N ASP A 241 -9.45 11.67 12.29
CA ASP A 241 -9.88 12.93 12.91
C ASP A 241 -10.44 13.93 11.90
N GLU A 242 -9.94 13.99 10.67
CA GLU A 242 -10.49 14.84 9.60
C GLU A 242 -11.85 14.33 9.12
N CYS A 243 -12.07 13.01 9.16
CA CYS A 243 -13.40 12.45 8.99
C CYS A 243 -14.33 12.92 10.12
N ASP A 244 -13.86 12.95 11.36
CA ASP A 244 -14.65 13.35 12.53
C ASP A 244 -14.88 14.88 12.62
N THR A 245 -13.89 15.71 12.27
CA THR A 245 -13.93 17.18 12.33
C THR A 245 -14.96 17.78 11.37
N TYR A 246 -15.27 17.07 10.27
CA TYR A 246 -16.40 17.44 9.44
C TYR A 246 -17.73 17.38 10.20
N TRP A 247 -17.95 16.31 10.98
CA TRP A 247 -19.19 16.10 11.73
C TRP A 247 -19.36 17.12 12.86
N ASP A 248 -18.28 17.49 13.55
CA ASP A 248 -18.34 18.47 14.64
C ASP A 248 -18.69 19.90 14.18
N ASN A 249 -18.34 20.27 12.93
CA ASN A 249 -18.70 21.58 12.39
C ASN A 249 -20.15 21.67 11.89
N PHE A 250 -20.86 20.54 11.78
CA PHE A 250 -22.25 20.51 11.30
C PHE A 250 -23.30 20.55 12.42
N ASP A 251 -22.93 20.27 13.67
CA ASP A 251 -23.91 20.10 14.76
C ASP A 251 -24.24 21.40 15.53
N ASP A 252 -23.46 22.47 15.36
CA ASP A 252 -23.63 23.72 16.14
C ASP A 252 -24.27 24.89 15.37
N HIS A 253 -24.72 24.68 14.13
CA HIS A 253 -25.45 25.68 13.33
C HIS A 253 -26.79 25.14 12.78
N ASN A 254 -27.74 24.95 13.70
CA ASN A 254 -29.17 24.93 13.39
C ASN A 254 -29.57 26.16 12.56
N ASP A 255 -29.87 25.97 11.26
CA ASP A 255 -31.02 26.59 10.52
C ASP A 255 -30.87 26.67 8.99
N VAL A 256 -30.03 25.85 8.34
CA VAL A 256 -30.10 25.73 6.86
C VAL A 256 -30.29 24.27 6.45
N ALA A 257 -31.55 23.86 6.42
CA ALA A 257 -31.99 22.64 5.74
C ALA A 257 -31.83 22.78 4.23
N GLN A 258 -30.62 22.65 3.68
CA GLN A 258 -30.42 22.50 2.24
C GLN A 258 -29.27 21.53 1.93
N ASN A 259 -29.67 20.39 1.34
CA ASN A 259 -28.90 19.39 0.59
C ASN A 259 -28.31 18.22 1.39
N GLU A 260 -29.10 17.13 1.49
CA GLU A 260 -28.65 15.77 1.84
C GLU A 260 -27.55 15.20 0.89
N SER A 261 -27.09 15.96 -0.12
CA SER A 261 -26.03 15.53 -1.05
C SER A 261 -24.62 15.86 -0.58
N ASP A 262 -24.47 16.65 0.49
CA ASP A 262 -23.16 17.14 0.93
C ASP A 262 -22.70 16.42 2.22
N ILE A 263 -23.21 15.22 2.49
CA ILE A 263 -22.56 14.32 3.47
C ILE A 263 -21.19 13.99 2.85
N PRO A 264 -20.06 14.25 3.52
CA PRO A 264 -18.76 13.86 3.02
C PRO A 264 -18.81 12.37 2.92
N ASP A 265 -18.45 11.91 1.73
CA ASP A 265 -18.14 10.53 1.48
C ASP A 265 -17.24 10.02 2.62
N GLU A 266 -17.79 9.12 3.43
CA GLU A 266 -17.07 8.33 4.43
C GLU A 266 -15.73 7.87 3.85
N CYS A 267 -14.64 7.87 4.64
CA CYS A 267 -13.33 7.48 4.13
C CYS A 267 -13.38 6.10 3.47
N LYS A 268 -13.38 6.09 2.14
CA LYS A 268 -13.63 4.89 1.33
C LYS A 268 -12.42 3.96 1.29
N ILE A 269 -11.33 4.34 1.93
CA ILE A 269 -10.05 3.63 1.91
C ILE A 269 -9.55 3.27 3.31
N THR A 270 -8.84 2.16 3.39
CA THR A 270 -8.12 1.71 4.58
C THR A 270 -6.63 1.61 4.26
N LEU A 271 -5.80 2.08 5.18
CA LEU A 271 -4.35 2.04 5.07
C LEU A 271 -3.73 0.93 5.91
N ALA A 272 -2.61 0.37 5.45
CA ALA A 272 -1.76 -0.47 6.27
C ALA A 272 -0.28 -0.20 5.98
N ALA A 273 0.48 0.13 7.01
CA ALA A 273 1.92 0.34 6.92
C ALA A 273 2.72 -0.96 7.05
N PHE A 274 3.85 -0.97 6.34
CA PHE A 274 4.82 -2.04 6.32
C PHE A 274 6.23 -1.48 6.27
N HIS A 275 7.17 -2.13 6.94
CA HIS A 275 8.56 -1.69 7.00
C HIS A 275 9.52 -2.89 6.97
N PRO A 276 10.70 -2.79 6.32
CA PRO A 276 11.67 -3.89 6.32
C PRO A 276 12.19 -4.29 7.71
N ASP A 277 12.22 -3.31 8.62
CA ASP A 277 12.62 -3.48 10.01
C ASP A 277 11.44 -3.51 10.98
N TRP A 278 10.23 -3.82 10.52
CA TRP A 278 9.05 -3.89 11.39
C TRP A 278 9.26 -4.79 12.61
N ARG A 279 8.84 -4.30 13.78
CA ARG A 279 8.97 -4.96 15.09
C ARG A 279 7.75 -4.65 15.97
N PHE A 280 7.04 -5.67 16.46
CA PHE A 280 5.82 -5.46 17.28
C PHE A 280 6.08 -5.16 18.77
N ASN A 281 7.29 -5.40 19.31
CA ASN A 281 7.56 -5.31 20.75
C ASN A 281 8.97 -4.80 21.10
N THR A 282 9.32 -3.56 20.73
CA THR A 282 10.63 -2.96 21.03
C THR A 282 10.80 -2.42 22.47
N LYS A 283 9.73 -2.37 23.28
CA LYS A 283 9.72 -1.56 24.52
C LYS A 283 10.39 -2.16 25.78
N ASN A 284 10.98 -3.36 25.73
CA ASN A 284 11.67 -3.95 26.90
C ASN A 284 13.17 -4.15 26.63
N SER A 285 13.90 -3.04 26.59
CA SER A 285 15.35 -3.00 26.51
C SER A 285 15.99 -3.37 27.86
N ASP A 286 16.53 -4.58 27.94
CA ASP A 286 17.67 -4.88 28.83
C ASP A 286 18.45 -6.14 28.40
N SER A 287 17.93 -6.94 27.46
CA SER A 287 18.68 -8.02 26.84
C SER A 287 19.16 -7.63 25.44
N SER A 288 20.47 -7.53 25.26
CA SER A 288 21.23 -7.22 24.04
C SER A 288 21.07 -8.21 22.87
N ILE A 289 19.99 -8.97 22.84
CA ILE A 289 19.68 -9.92 21.76
C ILE A 289 18.35 -9.47 21.17
N GLU A 290 18.40 -8.73 20.06
CA GLU A 290 17.24 -8.44 19.21
C GLU A 290 16.66 -9.76 18.70
N SER A 291 15.77 -10.38 19.46
CA SER A 291 15.07 -11.57 19.03
C SER A 291 13.94 -11.14 18.08
N THR A 292 14.15 -11.28 16.78
CA THR A 292 13.08 -11.13 15.79
C THR A 292 11.95 -12.12 16.11
N SER A 293 10.73 -11.63 16.24
CA SER A 293 9.55 -12.47 16.46
C SER A 293 8.99 -12.96 15.13
N ALA A 294 8.26 -14.08 15.14
CA ALA A 294 7.60 -14.58 13.93
C ALA A 294 6.52 -13.60 13.42
N ILE A 295 5.83 -12.91 14.33
CA ILE A 295 4.79 -11.93 14.00
C ILE A 295 5.35 -10.71 13.27
N ASP A 296 6.62 -10.36 13.48
CA ASP A 296 7.26 -9.23 12.79
C ASP A 296 7.25 -9.38 11.27
N TYR A 297 7.19 -10.62 10.76
CA TYR A 297 7.10 -10.91 9.33
C TYR A 297 5.71 -10.64 8.72
N GLU A 298 4.68 -10.38 9.53
CA GLU A 298 3.35 -9.97 9.05
C GLU A 298 3.41 -8.62 8.32
N LYS A 299 4.18 -7.69 8.86
CA LYS A 299 4.32 -6.30 8.36
C LYS A 299 5.69 -6.02 7.73
N ARG A 300 6.47 -7.08 7.45
CA ARG A 300 7.81 -6.93 6.87
C ARG A 300 7.74 -6.87 5.34
N THR A 301 8.28 -5.78 4.77
CA THR A 301 8.34 -5.51 3.33
C THR A 301 9.76 -5.22 2.83
N PRO A 302 10.03 -5.26 1.51
CA PRO A 302 11.37 -4.96 0.99
C PRO A 302 11.74 -3.48 1.12
N TYR A 303 10.74 -2.60 1.17
CA TYR A 303 10.84 -1.16 1.31
C TYR A 303 9.77 -0.65 2.29
N PRO A 304 9.96 0.51 2.95
CA PRO A 304 8.86 1.19 3.63
C PRO A 304 7.70 1.37 2.64
N THR A 305 6.54 0.82 2.99
CA THR A 305 5.40 0.71 2.08
C THR A 305 4.11 0.93 2.84
N ILE A 306 3.18 1.70 2.28
CA ILE A 306 1.80 1.77 2.74
C ILE A 306 0.92 1.17 1.65
N SER A 307 0.11 0.17 2.00
CA SER A 307 -0.92 -0.34 1.11
C SER A 307 -2.24 0.39 1.35
N ILE A 308 -2.97 0.66 0.27
CA ILE A 308 -4.29 1.25 0.28
C ILE A 308 -5.27 0.24 -0.32
N VAL A 309 -6.37 -0.03 0.37
CA VAL A 309 -7.48 -0.88 -0.09
C VAL A 309 -8.81 -0.16 0.15
N MET A 310 -9.89 -0.58 -0.52
CA MET A 310 -11.22 -0.02 -0.28
C MET A 310 -11.82 -0.52 1.04
N SER A 311 -12.28 0.39 1.91
CA SER A 311 -12.89 0.07 3.22
C SER A 311 -14.14 -0.79 3.08
N SER A 312 -14.95 -0.53 2.06
CA SER A 312 -16.20 -1.25 1.78
C SER A 312 -16.02 -2.77 1.62
N VAL A 313 -14.82 -3.21 1.24
CA VAL A 313 -14.48 -4.64 1.14
C VAL A 313 -14.29 -5.26 2.51
N ILE A 314 -13.72 -4.53 3.47
CA ILE A 314 -13.54 -4.99 4.85
C ILE A 314 -14.93 -5.19 5.48
N ASP A 315 -15.83 -4.25 5.23
CA ASP A 315 -17.20 -4.32 5.75
C ASP A 315 -17.97 -5.49 5.15
N ALA A 316 -17.76 -5.79 3.85
CA ALA A 316 -18.35 -6.96 3.20
C ALA A 316 -17.82 -8.31 3.75
N LEU A 317 -16.66 -8.32 4.40
CA LEU A 317 -16.12 -9.50 5.10
C LEU A 317 -16.73 -9.70 6.49
N ILE A 318 -17.51 -8.74 6.99
CA ILE A 318 -18.29 -8.91 8.22
C ILE A 318 -19.40 -9.93 7.92
N ASP A 319 -19.32 -11.07 8.59
CA ASP A 319 -20.28 -12.17 8.45
C ASP A 319 -21.71 -11.67 8.73
N PRO A 320 -22.64 -11.69 7.76
CA PRO A 320 -24.00 -11.20 7.95
C PRO A 320 -24.79 -12.03 8.97
N ASP A 321 -24.36 -13.27 9.23
CA ASP A 321 -24.98 -14.18 10.18
C ASP A 321 -24.36 -14.07 11.59
N ALA A 322 -23.26 -13.34 11.75
CA ALA A 322 -22.75 -13.01 13.08
C ALA A 322 -23.74 -12.05 13.73
N GLU A 323 -24.67 -12.60 14.53
CA GLU A 323 -25.70 -11.90 15.30
C GLU A 323 -25.23 -10.49 15.65
N GLN A 324 -25.89 -9.50 15.03
CA GLN A 324 -25.62 -8.06 15.14
C GLN A 324 -25.05 -7.70 16.52
N SER A 325 -23.73 -7.76 16.67
CA SER A 325 -23.09 -7.11 17.79
C SER A 325 -23.34 -5.64 17.54
N GLU A 326 -23.97 -4.95 18.50
CA GLU A 326 -24.27 -3.51 18.42
C GLU A 326 -23.02 -2.67 18.06
N ASP A 327 -21.85 -3.26 18.20
CA ASP A 327 -20.56 -2.77 17.72
C ASP A 327 -20.25 -3.38 16.33
N GLY A 328 -20.90 -2.87 15.27
CA GLY A 328 -20.68 -3.25 13.86
C GLY A 328 -19.32 -2.81 13.32
N SER A 329 -18.29 -2.76 14.16
CA SER A 329 -16.98 -2.20 13.86
C SER A 329 -16.16 -3.16 12.99
N SER A 330 -15.60 -2.63 11.89
CA SER A 330 -14.59 -3.26 11.02
C SER A 330 -13.41 -3.87 11.80
N SER A 331 -13.18 -3.42 13.04
CA SER A 331 -12.18 -3.97 13.97
C SER A 331 -12.31 -5.49 14.20
N VAL A 332 -13.52 -6.05 14.18
CA VAL A 332 -13.73 -7.49 14.42
C VAL A 332 -13.11 -8.32 13.30
N VAL A 333 -13.27 -7.90 12.04
CA VAL A 333 -12.68 -8.59 10.88
C VAL A 333 -11.17 -8.46 10.90
N THR A 334 -10.65 -7.25 11.12
CA THR A 334 -9.20 -6.99 11.20
C THR A 334 -8.55 -7.83 12.31
N ASN A 335 -9.21 -8.00 13.46
CA ASN A 335 -8.73 -8.85 14.55
C ASN A 335 -8.67 -10.34 14.17
N ARG A 336 -9.67 -10.84 13.42
CA ARG A 336 -9.65 -12.23 12.93
C ARG A 336 -8.49 -12.46 11.95
N ILE A 337 -8.23 -11.50 11.07
CA ILE A 337 -7.10 -11.55 10.13
C ILE A 337 -5.78 -11.57 10.91
N ALA A 338 -5.59 -10.65 11.86
CA ALA A 338 -4.40 -10.58 12.70
C ALA A 338 -4.14 -11.90 13.45
N ALA A 339 -5.17 -12.46 14.10
CA ALA A 339 -5.06 -13.74 14.81
C ALA A 339 -4.74 -14.92 13.88
N SER A 340 -5.32 -14.94 12.68
CA SER A 340 -5.01 -15.95 11.65
C SER A 340 -3.55 -15.84 11.17
N ASN A 341 -3.07 -14.62 10.96
CA ASN A 341 -1.70 -14.32 10.56
C ASN A 341 -0.71 -14.76 11.65
N GLU A 342 -0.94 -14.36 12.90
CA GLU A 342 -0.10 -14.76 14.03
C GLU A 342 0.00 -16.28 14.14
N LYS A 343 -1.14 -16.98 14.10
CA LYS A 343 -1.17 -18.44 14.15
C LYS A 343 -0.36 -19.07 13.01
N THR A 344 -0.48 -18.54 11.79
CA THR A 344 0.22 -19.04 10.61
C THR A 344 1.72 -18.83 10.72
N LEU A 345 2.15 -17.62 11.11
CA LEU A 345 3.55 -17.24 11.25
C LEU A 345 4.23 -17.98 12.40
N CYS A 346 3.60 -18.03 13.58
CA CYS A 346 4.12 -18.76 14.74
C CYS A 346 4.25 -20.27 14.47
N LYS A 347 3.33 -20.86 13.69
CA LYS A 347 3.43 -22.27 13.28
C LYS A 347 4.63 -22.55 12.37
N LEU A 348 5.04 -21.59 11.54
CA LEU A 348 6.21 -21.73 10.67
C LEU A 348 7.52 -21.56 11.42
N GLY A 349 7.54 -20.66 12.41
CA GLY A 349 8.72 -20.32 13.19
C GLY A 349 9.63 -19.31 12.48
N VAL A 350 10.36 -18.52 13.27
CA VAL A 350 11.17 -17.38 12.79
C VAL A 350 12.24 -17.78 11.78
N ASP A 351 12.94 -18.90 11.99
CA ASP A 351 14.04 -19.32 11.12
C ASP A 351 13.56 -19.62 9.70
N ARG A 352 12.42 -20.33 9.58
CA ARG A 352 11.82 -20.64 8.30
C ARG A 352 11.28 -19.41 7.61
N LEU A 353 10.65 -18.50 8.36
CA LEU A 353 10.16 -17.22 7.82
C LEU A 353 11.33 -16.38 7.28
N LYS A 354 12.44 -16.30 8.02
CA LYS A 354 13.67 -15.62 7.60
C LYS A 354 14.25 -16.21 6.33
N GLU A 355 14.34 -17.54 6.25
CA GLU A 355 14.82 -18.25 5.06
C GLU A 355 13.90 -17.99 3.86
N MET A 356 12.58 -18.12 4.03
CA MET A 356 11.59 -17.86 2.98
C MET A 356 11.65 -16.41 2.50
N TYR A 357 11.71 -15.46 3.41
CA TYR A 357 11.78 -14.04 3.09
C TYR A 357 13.06 -13.71 2.31
N LYS A 358 14.22 -14.16 2.82
CA LYS A 358 15.50 -13.93 2.14
C LYS A 358 15.53 -14.55 0.73
N SER A 359 15.10 -15.80 0.60
CA SER A 359 15.20 -16.55 -0.66
C SER A 359 14.15 -16.15 -1.70
N LYS A 360 12.94 -15.80 -1.27
CA LYS A 360 11.80 -15.54 -2.18
C LYS A 360 11.49 -14.07 -2.39
N VAL A 361 11.92 -13.20 -1.48
CA VAL A 361 11.62 -11.76 -1.51
C VAL A 361 12.87 -10.96 -1.84
N ILE A 362 13.93 -11.08 -1.02
CA ILE A 362 15.13 -10.23 -1.16
C ILE A 362 16.02 -10.70 -2.32
N CYS A 363 16.45 -11.95 -2.33
CA CYS A 363 17.33 -12.45 -3.38
C CYS A 363 16.56 -12.60 -4.70
N PRO A 364 16.96 -11.90 -5.78
CA PRO A 364 16.45 -12.22 -7.11
C PRO A 364 16.83 -13.67 -7.43
N MET A 365 15.91 -14.43 -8.03
CA MET A 365 16.15 -15.82 -8.39
C MET A 365 17.44 -15.91 -9.22
N PRO A 366 18.46 -16.66 -8.78
CA PRO A 366 19.72 -16.75 -9.48
C PRO A 366 19.48 -17.43 -10.84
N GLY A 367 19.55 -16.67 -11.93
CA GLY A 367 19.44 -17.25 -13.27
C GLY A 367 19.03 -16.33 -14.42
N LYS A 368 18.54 -15.12 -14.16
CA LYS A 368 18.20 -14.17 -15.23
C LYS A 368 18.84 -12.82 -14.93
N LYS A 369 19.85 -12.47 -15.73
CA LYS A 369 20.31 -11.08 -15.79
C LYS A 369 19.12 -10.26 -16.29
N LEU A 370 18.79 -9.20 -15.56
CA LEU A 370 17.99 -8.10 -16.09
C LEU A 370 18.93 -7.39 -17.08
N ASP A 371 18.87 -7.78 -18.34
CA ASP A 371 19.57 -7.12 -19.44
C ASP A 371 18.79 -5.90 -19.92
#